data_AF-A0A1H3MPQ5-F1
#
_entry.id   AF-A0A1H3MPQ5-F1
#
_cell.length_a   1.000
_cell.length_b   1.000
_cell.length_c   1.000
_cell.angle_alpha   90.00
_cell.angle_beta   90.00
_cell.angle_gamma   90.00
#
_symmetry.space_group_name_H-M   'P 1'
#
loop_
_entity.id
_entity.type
_entity.pdbx_description
1 polymer ?
#
loop_
_entity_poly.entity_id
_entity_poly.type
_entity_poly.pdbx_seq_one_letter_code
_entity_poly.pdbx_strand_id
1 'polypeptide(L)'
;MAKIAFILLCHKDPEAIIRQAEGLTATGDYVAIHFDASAPAAAFAAIEQGTRENPNVVLVKRRMKCGWGEWSLVRATLAAIEAAVQAFPRATHFYMISGDCRPIKSADHAHSFLDARDTDYIESFDFFTSDWIKTGMKEDRLIYRHFVNERTSKALFYGLLGVQRKLGLERSIPHDIDVMIGSQWWCLRRATIDKVLAFTRARRDVMRFFATTWIPDETFFQTLVRHLVPRAEIDARTLTFLMFTDYGMPATFYDDHHDLLLSQDFLFARKISPEAFELKERLDDLWASGRTDFPVAGDGRRLFTFLTHRGRTGRRFAPRFWEREATLGRDRELIVLVCKKYHVAKRLAQALRDHDVLPTLNYLFDEEDTPMPDLGGIESTLTKRHRHRRALLRMLYRQIGKDRLAICLDPVNFDLLQDFYGDRAEIRTLLIDCHFDEDYLEGHAARNGLIGDKTPRTTIDRLLPTVAQDFVSESLAIRESDLPGVYRIAETATPETNAAVLKAVFDIDAETARILAGTPYLFDD
;
A
#
# COMPACT_ATOMS: atom_id res chain seq x y z
N MET A 1 -6.66 -2.45 37.75
CA MET A 1 -6.22 -2.75 36.38
C MET A 1 -7.44 -2.68 35.49
N ALA A 2 -7.37 -1.88 34.44
CA ALA A 2 -8.46 -1.67 33.52
C ALA A 2 -8.89 -3.00 32.90
N LYS A 3 -10.19 -3.19 32.81
CA LYS A 3 -10.85 -4.25 32.05
C LYS A 3 -11.80 -3.61 31.05
N ILE A 4 -11.61 -3.92 29.78
CA ILE A 4 -12.32 -3.30 28.67
C ILE A 4 -13.47 -4.22 28.25
N ALA A 5 -14.67 -3.67 28.14
CA ALA A 5 -15.79 -4.28 27.42
C ALA A 5 -15.90 -3.62 26.04
N PHE A 6 -15.48 -4.33 25.01
CA PHE A 6 -15.62 -3.89 23.64
C PHE A 6 -17.08 -3.99 23.19
N ILE A 7 -17.67 -2.88 22.79
CA ILE A 7 -19.01 -2.81 22.20
C ILE A 7 -18.84 -2.95 20.69
N LEU A 8 -19.02 -4.16 20.18
CA LEU A 8 -18.76 -4.52 18.79
C LEU A 8 -20.04 -4.50 17.95
N LEU A 9 -20.17 -3.50 17.07
CA LEU A 9 -21.22 -3.47 16.04
C LEU A 9 -20.70 -4.05 14.72
N CYS A 10 -21.39 -5.05 14.18
CA CYS A 10 -21.02 -5.71 12.93
C CYS A 10 -22.24 -6.17 12.12
N HIS A 11 -22.04 -6.39 10.82
CA HIS A 11 -23.14 -6.73 9.89
C HIS A 11 -22.72 -7.74 8.80
N LYS A 12 -21.46 -8.20 8.80
CA LYS A 12 -20.88 -9.09 7.79
C LYS A 12 -19.76 -9.93 8.39
N ASP A 13 -19.36 -10.96 7.65
CA ASP A 13 -18.18 -11.80 7.91
C ASP A 13 -18.16 -12.44 9.31
N PRO A 14 -19.03 -13.44 9.56
CA PRO A 14 -19.17 -14.05 10.89
C PRO A 14 -17.86 -14.67 11.39
N GLU A 15 -17.06 -15.28 10.52
CA GLU A 15 -15.78 -15.89 10.91
C GLU A 15 -14.76 -14.85 11.39
N ALA A 16 -14.63 -13.72 10.67
CA ALA A 16 -13.74 -12.65 11.13
C ALA A 16 -14.20 -12.03 12.45
N ILE A 17 -15.51 -11.98 12.70
CA ILE A 17 -16.06 -11.50 13.98
C ILE A 17 -15.75 -12.46 15.12
N ILE A 18 -15.86 -13.78 14.91
CA ILE A 18 -15.49 -14.79 15.90
C ILE A 18 -14.01 -14.64 16.25
N ARG A 19 -13.11 -14.64 15.25
CA ARG A 19 -11.67 -14.46 15.47
C ARG A 19 -11.33 -13.16 16.18
N GLN A 20 -11.97 -12.06 15.80
CA GLN A 20 -11.76 -10.77 16.48
C GLN A 20 -12.20 -10.83 17.95
N ALA A 21 -13.33 -11.46 18.25
CA ALA A 21 -13.80 -11.59 19.62
C ALA A 21 -12.86 -12.48 20.46
N GLU A 22 -12.39 -13.59 19.91
CA GLU A 22 -11.41 -14.47 20.55
C GLU A 22 -10.09 -13.74 20.82
N GLY A 23 -9.54 -13.06 19.81
CA GLY A 23 -8.28 -12.30 19.95
C GLY A 23 -8.37 -11.21 21.01
N LEU A 24 -9.47 -10.43 21.04
CA LEU A 24 -9.66 -9.38 22.04
C LEU A 24 -9.85 -9.94 23.46
N THR A 25 -10.53 -11.07 23.61
CA THR A 25 -10.78 -11.68 24.93
C THR A 25 -9.62 -12.53 25.45
N ALA A 26 -8.64 -12.88 24.61
CA ALA A 26 -7.45 -13.66 24.99
C ALA A 26 -6.63 -13.00 26.12
N THR A 27 -6.68 -11.67 26.23
CA THR A 27 -6.00 -10.87 27.28
C THR A 27 -6.89 -10.64 28.51
N GLY A 28 -8.03 -11.35 28.58
CA GLY A 28 -8.98 -11.30 29.69
C GLY A 28 -9.90 -10.08 29.69
N ASP A 29 -10.02 -9.38 28.56
CA ASP A 29 -11.05 -8.37 28.29
C ASP A 29 -12.37 -9.02 27.85
N TYR A 30 -13.41 -8.21 27.63
CA TYR A 30 -14.75 -8.65 27.31
C TYR A 30 -15.22 -8.11 25.96
N VAL A 31 -16.13 -8.82 25.29
CA VAL A 31 -16.73 -8.36 24.04
C VAL A 31 -18.26 -8.55 24.08
N ALA A 32 -19.00 -7.49 23.81
CA ALA A 32 -20.43 -7.55 23.56
C ALA A 32 -20.72 -7.32 22.08
N ILE A 33 -21.29 -8.33 21.43
CA ILE A 33 -21.46 -8.36 19.98
C ILE A 33 -22.92 -8.05 19.65
N HIS A 34 -23.14 -7.00 18.87
CA HIS A 34 -24.39 -6.80 18.14
C HIS A 34 -24.16 -7.05 16.66
N PHE A 35 -24.85 -8.06 16.14
CA PHE A 35 -24.83 -8.40 14.73
C PHE A 35 -26.16 -7.99 14.08
N ASP A 36 -26.07 -7.19 13.01
CA ASP A 36 -27.21 -6.54 12.38
C ASP A 36 -28.34 -7.51 11.99
N ALA A 37 -29.59 -7.11 12.22
CA ALA A 37 -30.75 -7.94 11.92
C ALA A 37 -31.05 -8.09 10.42
N SER A 38 -30.44 -7.25 9.58
CA SER A 38 -30.50 -7.33 8.11
C SER A 38 -29.60 -8.44 7.59
N ALA A 39 -28.60 -8.88 8.36
CA ALA A 39 -27.75 -10.00 8.01
C ALA A 39 -28.50 -11.35 8.17
N PRO A 40 -28.16 -12.37 7.35
CA PRO A 40 -28.81 -13.67 7.38
C PRO A 40 -28.82 -14.31 8.77
N ALA A 41 -29.91 -15.01 9.11
CA ALA A 41 -30.02 -15.71 10.39
C ALA A 41 -28.92 -16.77 10.58
N ALA A 42 -28.50 -17.44 9.50
CA ALA A 42 -27.41 -18.41 9.52
C ALA A 42 -26.07 -17.78 9.95
N ALA A 43 -25.78 -16.55 9.52
CA ALA A 43 -24.56 -15.85 9.93
C ALA A 43 -24.58 -15.49 11.43
N PHE A 44 -25.76 -15.12 11.96
CA PHE A 44 -25.92 -14.91 13.40
C PHE A 44 -25.74 -16.20 14.21
N ALA A 45 -26.35 -17.30 13.74
CA ALA A 45 -26.22 -18.61 14.38
C ALA A 45 -24.76 -19.10 14.37
N ALA A 46 -24.00 -18.84 13.30
CA ALA A 46 -22.57 -19.14 13.24
C ALA A 46 -21.77 -18.39 14.31
N ILE A 47 -22.02 -17.09 14.51
CA ILE A 47 -21.38 -16.31 15.58
C ILE A 47 -21.79 -16.84 16.96
N GLU A 48 -23.08 -17.12 17.15
CA GLU A 48 -23.57 -17.69 18.40
C GLU A 48 -22.91 -19.01 18.74
N GLN A 49 -22.76 -19.91 17.76
CA GLN A 49 -22.08 -21.19 17.94
C GLN A 49 -20.58 -21.01 18.19
N GLY A 50 -19.91 -20.18 17.39
CA GLY A 50 -18.46 -19.97 17.47
C GLY A 50 -18.01 -19.27 18.76
N THR A 51 -18.87 -18.45 19.36
CA THR A 51 -18.54 -17.72 20.60
C THR A 51 -19.13 -18.33 21.87
N ARG A 52 -19.89 -19.43 21.75
CA ARG A 52 -20.68 -20.03 22.84
C ARG A 52 -19.84 -20.38 24.07
N GLU A 53 -18.67 -20.96 23.84
CA GLU A 53 -17.80 -21.47 24.91
C GLU A 53 -16.90 -20.38 25.51
N ASN A 54 -16.92 -19.15 24.97
CA ASN A 54 -16.13 -18.05 25.46
C ASN A 54 -16.92 -17.24 26.52
N PRO A 55 -16.60 -17.35 27.83
CA PRO A 55 -17.36 -16.69 28.89
C PRO A 55 -17.18 -15.16 28.90
N ASN A 56 -16.19 -14.64 28.16
CA ASN A 56 -15.91 -13.22 28.05
C ASN A 56 -16.62 -12.59 26.83
N VAL A 57 -17.46 -13.34 26.12
CA VAL A 57 -18.26 -12.86 25.00
C VAL A 57 -19.74 -12.93 25.34
N VAL A 58 -20.49 -11.88 25.01
CA VAL A 58 -21.95 -11.87 25.09
C VAL A 58 -22.55 -11.43 23.75
N LEU A 59 -23.47 -12.23 23.23
CA LEU A 59 -24.18 -11.91 22.00
C LEU A 59 -25.52 -11.23 22.30
N VAL A 60 -25.74 -10.06 21.71
CA VAL A 60 -26.99 -9.29 21.87
C VAL A 60 -28.13 -10.01 21.15
N LYS A 61 -29.06 -10.59 21.92
CA LYS A 61 -30.19 -11.35 21.37
C LYS A 61 -31.17 -10.49 20.58
N ARG A 62 -31.43 -9.27 21.04
CA ARG A 62 -32.32 -8.33 20.34
C ARG A 62 -31.54 -7.63 19.22
N ARG A 63 -31.56 -8.21 18.02
CA ARG A 63 -30.92 -7.62 16.83
C ARG A 63 -31.72 -6.42 16.31
N MET A 64 -31.03 -5.40 15.82
CA MET A 64 -31.63 -4.22 15.16
C MET A 64 -31.20 -4.19 13.70
N LYS A 65 -32.10 -3.80 12.80
CA LYS A 65 -31.75 -3.46 11.42
C LYS A 65 -31.15 -2.06 11.43
N CYS A 66 -29.84 -1.93 11.29
CA CYS A 66 -29.17 -0.65 11.37
C CYS A 66 -29.07 -0.02 9.99
N GLY A 67 -29.59 1.20 9.86
CA GLY A 67 -29.38 2.05 8.70
C GLY A 67 -28.29 3.07 8.98
N TRP A 68 -27.53 3.43 7.96
CA TRP A 68 -26.54 4.49 8.08
C TRP A 68 -27.23 5.82 8.43
N GLY A 69 -26.72 6.52 9.45
CA GLY A 69 -27.26 7.80 9.91
C GLY A 69 -28.62 7.74 10.59
N GLU A 70 -29.07 6.55 11.01
CA GLU A 70 -30.35 6.35 11.68
C GLU A 70 -30.22 6.11 13.19
N TRP A 71 -31.31 6.37 13.90
CA TRP A 71 -31.49 5.99 15.31
C TRP A 71 -31.28 4.50 15.60
N SER A 72 -31.42 3.63 14.59
CA SER A 72 -31.18 2.20 14.73
C SER A 72 -29.76 1.88 15.20
N LEU A 73 -28.74 2.65 14.80
CA LEU A 73 -27.36 2.51 15.29
C LEU A 73 -27.22 2.83 16.78
N VAL A 74 -27.85 3.91 17.25
CA VAL A 74 -27.84 4.26 18.68
C VAL A 74 -28.55 3.19 19.50
N ARG A 75 -29.69 2.68 19.02
CA ARG A 75 -30.41 1.57 19.68
C ARG A 75 -29.59 0.29 19.76
N ALA A 76 -28.89 -0.06 18.68
CA ALA A 76 -27.99 -1.21 18.66
C ALA A 76 -26.87 -1.04 19.68
N THR A 77 -26.26 0.14 19.73
CA THR A 77 -25.21 0.50 20.69
C THR A 77 -25.71 0.39 22.14
N LEU A 78 -26.87 0.99 22.46
CA LEU A 78 -27.46 0.92 23.79
C LEU A 78 -27.78 -0.52 24.21
N ALA A 79 -28.32 -1.35 23.31
CA ALA A 79 -28.61 -2.74 23.61
C ALA A 79 -27.33 -3.56 23.86
N ALA A 80 -26.26 -3.27 23.13
CA ALA A 80 -24.95 -3.89 23.35
C ALA A 80 -24.32 -3.45 24.68
N ILE A 81 -24.43 -2.17 25.03
CA ILE A 81 -24.01 -1.65 26.34
C ILE A 81 -24.80 -2.34 27.46
N GLU A 82 -26.12 -2.43 27.36
CA GLU A 82 -26.95 -3.10 28.36
C GLU A 82 -26.54 -4.56 28.57
N ALA A 83 -26.31 -5.30 27.48
CA ALA A 83 -25.83 -6.68 27.55
C ALA A 83 -24.43 -6.77 28.20
N ALA A 84 -23.50 -5.88 27.80
CA ALA A 84 -22.16 -5.83 28.36
C ALA A 84 -22.17 -5.51 29.87
N VAL A 85 -22.96 -4.52 30.29
CA VAL A 85 -23.08 -4.11 31.69
C VAL A 85 -23.59 -5.26 32.55
N GLN A 86 -24.59 -6.01 32.06
CA GLN A 86 -25.17 -7.15 32.77
C GLN A 86 -24.22 -8.35 32.83
N ALA A 87 -23.56 -8.68 31.72
CA ALA A 87 -22.69 -9.85 31.63
C ALA A 87 -21.34 -9.65 32.34
N PHE A 88 -20.80 -8.42 32.33
CA PHE A 88 -19.41 -8.14 32.71
C PHE A 88 -19.31 -7.12 33.86
N PRO A 89 -19.67 -7.49 35.10
CA PRO A 89 -19.65 -6.56 36.24
C PRO A 89 -18.25 -6.00 36.55
N ARG A 90 -17.18 -6.70 36.13
CA ARG A 90 -15.79 -6.27 36.32
C ARG A 90 -15.27 -5.32 35.24
N ALA A 91 -16.02 -5.10 34.16
CA ALA A 91 -15.61 -4.16 33.11
C ALA A 91 -15.53 -2.74 33.69
N THR A 92 -14.38 -2.08 33.53
CA THR A 92 -14.14 -0.71 33.99
C THR A 92 -14.36 0.33 32.89
N HIS A 93 -14.13 -0.08 31.64
CA HIS A 93 -14.20 0.76 30.46
C HIS A 93 -15.01 0.07 29.38
N PHE A 94 -15.71 0.84 28.56
CA PHE A 94 -16.56 0.39 27.47
C PHE A 94 -16.07 1.06 26.20
N TYR A 95 -15.60 0.26 25.25
CA TYR A 95 -14.95 0.77 24.06
C TYR A 95 -15.74 0.39 22.81
N MET A 96 -16.33 1.39 22.16
CA MET A 96 -17.07 1.25 20.91
C MET A 96 -16.15 0.94 19.73
N ILE A 97 -16.38 -0.18 19.06
CA ILE A 97 -15.63 -0.63 17.87
C ILE A 97 -16.56 -1.25 16.81
N SER A 98 -16.05 -1.40 15.59
CA SER A 98 -16.71 -2.15 14.52
C SER A 98 -15.89 -3.34 14.06
N GLY A 99 -16.50 -4.23 13.27
CA GLY A 99 -15.79 -5.36 12.64
C GLY A 99 -14.58 -4.96 11.79
N ASP A 100 -14.54 -3.72 11.29
CA ASP A 100 -13.42 -3.20 10.50
C ASP A 100 -12.35 -2.47 11.36
N CYS A 101 -12.45 -2.53 12.69
CA CYS A 101 -11.46 -1.97 13.61
C CYS A 101 -10.44 -3.05 14.00
N ARG A 102 -9.18 -2.66 14.19
CA ARG A 102 -8.14 -3.52 14.78
C ARG A 102 -7.30 -2.75 15.79
N PRO A 103 -6.78 -3.43 16.84
CA PRO A 103 -5.86 -2.82 17.77
C PRO A 103 -4.55 -2.45 17.07
N ILE A 104 -3.94 -1.35 17.48
CA ILE A 104 -2.62 -0.89 16.98
C ILE A 104 -1.63 -0.66 18.11
N LYS A 105 -1.99 -1.19 19.30
CA LYS A 105 -1.24 -1.24 20.55
C LYS A 105 -1.57 -2.59 21.21
N SER A 106 -0.73 -3.04 22.15
CA SER A 106 -1.03 -4.24 22.93
C SER A 106 -2.14 -3.98 23.97
N ALA A 107 -2.70 -5.05 24.53
CA ALA A 107 -3.63 -4.95 25.65
C ALA A 107 -2.98 -4.31 26.88
N ASP A 108 -1.75 -4.69 27.24
CA ASP A 108 -1.04 -4.16 28.40
C ASP A 108 -0.81 -2.64 28.30
N HIS A 109 -0.47 -2.17 27.09
CA HIS A 109 -0.37 -0.74 26.82
C HIS A 109 -1.74 -0.06 26.93
N ALA A 110 -2.79 -0.64 26.35
CA ALA A 110 -4.14 -0.10 26.43
C ALA A 110 -4.65 -0.03 27.89
N HIS A 111 -4.42 -1.07 28.70
CA HIS A 111 -4.80 -1.09 30.11
C HIS A 111 -4.05 -0.05 30.90
N SER A 112 -2.73 0.03 30.73
CA SER A 112 -1.89 1.04 31.38
C SER A 112 -2.30 2.47 31.00
N PHE A 113 -2.61 2.69 29.71
CA PHE A 113 -3.09 3.98 29.21
C PHE A 113 -4.42 4.39 29.86
N LEU A 114 -5.38 3.46 29.98
CA LEU A 114 -6.68 3.73 30.59
C LEU A 114 -6.60 3.85 32.11
N ASP A 115 -5.74 3.09 32.78
CA ASP A 115 -5.53 3.20 34.24
C ASP A 115 -4.81 4.51 34.64
N ALA A 116 -4.04 5.12 33.72
CA ALA A 116 -3.28 6.33 34.02
C ALA A 116 -4.14 7.56 34.31
N ARG A 117 -5.37 7.62 33.77
CA ARG A 117 -6.27 8.78 33.89
C ARG A 117 -7.71 8.33 34.03
N ASP A 118 -8.40 8.81 35.06
CA ASP A 118 -9.84 8.60 35.25
C ASP A 118 -10.63 9.56 34.34
N THR A 119 -10.71 9.22 33.05
CA THR A 119 -11.24 10.13 32.02
C THR A 119 -12.01 9.37 30.94
N ASP A 120 -13.09 9.98 30.45
CA ASP A 120 -13.87 9.53 29.30
C ASP A 120 -13.29 10.07 27.99
N TYR A 121 -13.02 9.20 27.03
CA TYR A 121 -12.48 9.57 25.71
C TYR A 121 -13.60 9.61 24.68
N ILE A 122 -14.12 10.81 24.43
CA ILE A 122 -15.19 11.05 23.47
C ILE A 122 -15.08 12.45 22.90
N GLU A 123 -15.06 12.56 21.57
CA GLU A 123 -15.19 13.86 20.91
C GLU A 123 -16.53 14.49 21.29
N SER A 124 -16.51 15.69 21.89
CA SER A 124 -17.72 16.42 22.29
C SER A 124 -17.53 17.92 22.02
N PHE A 125 -17.79 18.31 20.79
CA PHE A 125 -17.73 19.69 20.33
C PHE A 125 -19.13 20.28 20.26
N ASP A 126 -19.24 21.59 20.48
CA ASP A 126 -20.52 22.28 20.37
C ASP A 126 -21.12 22.12 18.96
N PHE A 127 -22.37 21.68 18.86
CA PHE A 127 -22.98 21.34 17.57
C PHE A 127 -23.09 22.55 16.63
N PHE A 128 -23.33 23.76 17.17
CA PHE A 128 -23.63 24.95 16.39
C PHE A 128 -22.39 25.80 16.08
N THR A 129 -21.51 25.95 17.07
CA THR A 129 -20.38 26.88 17.02
C THR A 129 -19.07 26.21 16.61
N SER A 130 -18.97 24.88 16.65
CA SER A 130 -17.76 24.19 16.18
C SER A 130 -17.71 24.01 14.66
N ASP A 131 -16.48 23.86 14.16
CA ASP A 131 -16.14 23.55 12.76
C ASP A 131 -16.09 22.03 12.48
N TRP A 132 -16.70 21.20 13.34
CA TRP A 132 -16.73 19.75 13.09
C TRP A 132 -17.49 19.45 11.79
N ILE A 133 -18.69 20.02 11.64
CA ILE A 133 -19.48 19.93 10.40
C ILE A 133 -18.97 20.98 9.42
N LYS A 134 -18.12 20.56 8.49
CA LYS A 134 -17.55 21.44 7.46
C LYS A 134 -18.49 21.68 6.28
N THR A 135 -19.30 20.69 5.92
CA THR A 135 -20.18 20.72 4.75
C THR A 135 -21.49 19.99 5.01
N GLY A 136 -22.55 20.36 4.28
CA GLY A 136 -23.86 19.72 4.34
C GLY A 136 -24.81 20.33 5.38
N MET A 137 -25.89 19.60 5.68
CA MET A 137 -26.91 20.02 6.63
C MET A 137 -26.35 20.05 8.05
N LYS A 138 -26.49 21.19 8.73
CA LYS A 138 -26.11 21.39 10.14
C LYS A 138 -27.36 21.40 11.01
N GLU A 139 -28.01 22.55 11.16
CA GLU A 139 -29.18 22.73 12.00
C GLU A 139 -30.37 21.83 11.59
N ASP A 140 -30.59 21.64 10.29
CA ASP A 140 -31.66 20.78 9.76
C ASP A 140 -31.61 19.34 10.30
N ARG A 141 -30.43 18.85 10.71
CA ARG A 141 -30.28 17.52 11.34
C ARG A 141 -31.13 17.39 12.60
N LEU A 142 -31.25 18.48 13.34
CA LEU A 142 -31.86 18.55 14.66
C LEU A 142 -33.31 19.03 14.60
N ILE A 143 -33.59 20.12 13.89
CA ILE A 143 -34.89 20.80 13.92
C ILE A 143 -35.96 20.12 13.03
N TYR A 144 -35.54 19.33 12.05
CA TYR A 144 -36.44 18.54 11.20
C TYR A 144 -36.40 17.05 11.54
N ARG A 145 -37.47 16.34 11.21
CA ARG A 145 -37.64 14.92 11.53
C ARG A 145 -37.24 14.08 10.33
N HIS A 146 -36.27 13.18 10.52
CA HIS A 146 -35.68 12.34 9.49
C HIS A 146 -36.17 10.89 9.64
N PHE A 147 -37.33 10.60 9.05
CA PHE A 147 -38.00 9.29 9.19
C PHE A 147 -37.53 8.23 8.17
N VAL A 148 -36.86 8.66 7.10
CA VAL A 148 -36.45 7.83 5.97
C VAL A 148 -34.92 7.85 5.88
N ASN A 149 -34.31 6.77 5.40
CA ASN A 149 -32.88 6.72 5.19
C ASN A 149 -32.46 7.48 3.92
N GLU A 150 -31.47 8.37 4.04
CA GLU A 150 -30.95 9.13 2.90
C GLU A 150 -30.30 8.23 1.83
N ARG A 151 -29.58 7.17 2.23
CA ARG A 151 -28.86 6.30 1.29
C ARG A 151 -29.76 5.36 0.52
N THR A 152 -30.86 4.89 1.12
CA THR A 152 -31.78 3.95 0.43
C THR A 152 -32.90 4.65 -0.33
N SER A 153 -33.28 5.88 0.06
CA SER A 153 -34.44 6.57 -0.51
C SER A 153 -34.21 8.09 -0.57
N LYS A 154 -33.14 8.47 -1.27
CA LYS A 154 -32.67 9.87 -1.39
C LYS A 154 -33.76 10.86 -1.82
N ALA A 155 -34.53 10.55 -2.86
CA ALA A 155 -35.59 11.44 -3.36
C ALA A 155 -36.68 11.70 -2.32
N LEU A 156 -37.10 10.65 -1.60
CA LEU A 156 -38.12 10.75 -0.56
C LEU A 156 -37.58 11.52 0.66
N PHE A 157 -36.32 11.26 1.05
CA PHE A 157 -35.64 11.98 2.13
C PHE A 157 -35.65 13.50 1.91
N TYR A 158 -35.15 13.94 0.75
CA TYR A 158 -35.10 15.37 0.43
C TYR A 158 -36.49 15.97 0.15
N GLY A 159 -37.42 15.18 -0.41
CA GLY A 159 -38.81 15.59 -0.60
C GLY A 159 -39.52 15.89 0.73
N LEU A 160 -39.41 14.99 1.71
CA LEU A 160 -39.97 15.19 3.05
C LEU A 160 -39.32 16.37 3.78
N LEU A 161 -38.00 16.55 3.63
CA LEU A 161 -37.31 17.72 4.18
C LEU A 161 -37.83 19.02 3.56
N GLY A 162 -38.01 19.06 2.23
CA GLY A 162 -38.56 20.21 1.53
C GLY A 162 -39.99 20.55 1.97
N VAL A 163 -40.83 19.54 2.20
CA VAL A 163 -42.19 19.72 2.75
C VAL A 163 -42.14 20.28 4.17
N GLN A 164 -41.29 19.74 5.04
CA GLN A 164 -41.15 20.25 6.41
C GLN A 164 -40.71 21.72 6.45
N ARG A 165 -39.75 22.10 5.59
CA ARG A 165 -39.31 23.50 5.42
C ARG A 165 -40.43 24.41 4.91
N LYS A 166 -41.15 23.99 3.88
CA LYS A 166 -42.25 24.77 3.30
C LYS A 166 -43.41 24.99 4.28
N LEU A 167 -43.64 24.02 5.17
CA LEU A 167 -44.70 24.06 6.17
C LEU A 167 -44.24 24.62 7.54
N GLY A 168 -42.96 24.98 7.69
CA GLY A 168 -42.42 25.50 8.96
C GLY A 168 -42.50 24.51 10.13
N LEU A 169 -42.35 23.20 9.86
CA LEU A 169 -42.54 22.12 10.86
C LEU A 169 -41.32 21.91 11.77
N GLU A 170 -40.60 22.98 12.07
CA GLU A 170 -39.43 22.96 12.96
C GLU A 170 -39.82 22.50 14.36
N ARG A 171 -38.97 21.72 15.00
CA ARG A 171 -39.13 21.30 16.39
C ARG A 171 -38.09 21.96 17.28
N SER A 172 -38.48 22.30 18.50
CA SER A 172 -37.55 22.77 19.52
C SER A 172 -36.65 21.64 20.00
N ILE A 173 -35.38 21.98 20.25
CA ILE A 173 -34.43 21.14 20.99
C ILE A 173 -34.82 21.19 22.47
N PRO A 174 -34.70 20.09 23.25
CA PRO A 174 -34.90 20.13 24.70
C PRO A 174 -34.06 21.26 25.33
N HIS A 175 -34.71 22.20 26.02
CA HIS A 175 -34.12 23.47 26.44
C HIS A 175 -32.98 23.35 27.46
N ASP A 176 -32.88 22.21 28.14
CA ASP A 176 -31.89 21.93 29.18
C ASP A 176 -30.69 21.12 28.66
N ILE A 177 -30.57 20.97 27.34
CA ILE A 177 -29.53 20.17 26.70
C ILE A 177 -28.79 20.97 25.64
N ASP A 178 -27.49 21.14 25.86
CA ASP A 178 -26.56 21.62 24.84
C ASP A 178 -26.15 20.46 23.95
N VAL A 179 -26.56 20.51 22.68
CA VAL A 179 -26.26 19.45 21.71
C VAL A 179 -24.78 19.50 21.33
N MET A 180 -24.14 18.34 21.40
CA MET A 180 -22.73 18.16 21.03
C MET A 180 -22.61 17.23 19.82
N ILE A 181 -21.47 17.30 19.15
CA ILE A 181 -21.11 16.44 18.02
C ILE A 181 -19.68 15.92 18.14
N GLY A 182 -19.42 14.75 17.56
CA GLY A 182 -18.11 14.13 17.50
C GLY A 182 -18.14 12.79 16.76
N SER A 183 -16.99 12.12 16.73
CA SER A 183 -16.90 10.76 16.20
C SER A 183 -17.83 9.77 16.93
N GLN A 184 -18.41 8.82 16.19
CA GLN A 184 -19.14 7.67 16.73
C GLN A 184 -18.27 6.80 17.68
N TRP A 185 -16.94 6.82 17.53
CA TRP A 185 -16.02 5.96 18.29
C TRP A 185 -15.56 6.64 19.58
N TRP A 186 -15.83 6.00 20.71
CA TRP A 186 -15.49 6.47 22.05
C TRP A 186 -15.05 5.33 22.97
N CYS A 187 -14.38 5.68 24.06
CA CYS A 187 -14.11 4.79 25.19
C CYS A 187 -14.57 5.47 26.48
N LEU A 188 -15.57 4.91 27.15
CA LEU A 188 -16.22 5.50 28.32
C LEU A 188 -16.04 4.63 29.55
N ARG A 189 -15.91 5.26 30.71
CA ARG A 189 -15.83 4.58 32.00
C ARG A 189 -17.18 3.98 32.38
N ARG A 190 -17.16 2.92 33.19
CA ARG A 190 -18.38 2.28 33.73
C ARG A 190 -19.31 3.28 34.39
N ALA A 191 -18.80 4.16 35.24
CA ALA A 191 -19.61 5.16 35.94
C ALA A 191 -20.39 6.06 34.97
N THR A 192 -19.77 6.43 33.84
CA THR A 192 -20.38 7.23 32.78
C THR A 192 -21.44 6.43 32.03
N ILE A 193 -21.15 5.17 31.70
CA ILE A 193 -22.13 4.26 31.09
C ILE A 193 -23.37 4.06 31.98
N ASP A 194 -23.19 3.85 33.27
CA ASP A 194 -24.30 3.66 34.21
C ASP A 194 -25.18 4.92 34.29
N LYS A 195 -24.57 6.11 34.32
CA LYS A 195 -25.28 7.40 34.23
C LYS A 195 -26.04 7.55 32.91
N VAL A 196 -25.43 7.21 31.78
CA VAL A 196 -26.07 7.26 30.45
C VAL A 196 -27.30 6.34 30.42
N LEU A 197 -27.17 5.09 30.87
CA LEU A 197 -28.29 4.14 30.92
C LEU A 197 -29.41 4.65 31.84
N ALA A 198 -29.09 5.17 33.02
CA ALA A 198 -30.07 5.76 33.93
C ALA A 198 -30.79 6.96 33.28
N PHE A 199 -30.04 7.83 32.59
CA PHE A 199 -30.59 8.97 31.86
C PHE A 199 -31.55 8.53 30.74
N THR A 200 -31.21 7.51 29.96
CA THR A 200 -32.11 7.02 28.88
C THR A 200 -33.46 6.49 29.39
N ARG A 201 -33.50 6.03 30.65
CA ARG A 201 -34.74 5.58 31.32
C ARG A 201 -35.54 6.77 31.84
N ALA A 202 -34.88 7.76 32.43
CA ALA A 202 -35.50 8.95 33.01
C ALA A 202 -36.01 9.94 31.94
N ARG A 203 -35.20 10.22 30.91
CA ARG A 203 -35.44 11.29 29.92
C ARG A 203 -35.94 10.76 28.58
N ARG A 204 -37.17 10.26 28.59
CA ARG A 204 -37.85 9.69 27.41
C ARG A 204 -38.12 10.72 26.30
N ASP A 205 -38.24 11.99 26.68
CA ASP A 205 -38.32 13.14 25.78
C ASP A 205 -37.07 13.28 24.91
N VAL A 206 -35.89 13.17 25.51
CA VAL A 206 -34.58 13.25 24.81
C VAL A 206 -34.40 12.06 23.88
N MET A 207 -34.77 10.86 24.33
CA MET A 207 -34.76 9.65 23.50
C MET A 207 -35.66 9.82 22.27
N ARG A 208 -36.84 10.44 22.42
CA ARG A 208 -37.76 10.71 21.30
C ARG A 208 -37.22 11.78 20.36
N PHE A 209 -36.49 12.78 20.89
CA PHE A 209 -35.83 13.78 20.08
C PHE A 209 -34.78 13.15 19.16
N PHE A 210 -33.81 12.40 19.71
CA PHE A 210 -32.76 11.78 18.89
C PHE A 210 -33.28 10.64 18.00
N ALA A 211 -34.42 10.04 18.32
CA ALA A 211 -35.02 9.00 17.49
C ALA A 211 -35.38 9.42 16.05
N THR A 212 -35.50 10.72 15.80
CA THR A 212 -35.79 11.28 14.47
C THR A 212 -34.77 12.33 14.04
N THR A 213 -33.62 12.41 14.74
CA THR A 213 -32.45 13.20 14.35
C THR A 213 -31.66 12.47 13.27
N TRP A 214 -31.09 13.19 12.31
CA TRP A 214 -30.20 12.59 11.30
C TRP A 214 -28.76 12.45 11.83
N ILE A 215 -28.18 11.27 11.64
CA ILE A 215 -26.85 10.86 12.14
C ILE A 215 -26.75 11.07 13.68
N PRO A 216 -27.67 10.45 14.45
CA PRO A 216 -27.67 10.59 15.90
C PRO A 216 -26.51 9.84 16.57
N ASP A 217 -25.86 8.91 15.87
CA ASP A 217 -24.68 8.17 16.33
C ASP A 217 -23.43 9.05 16.54
N GLU A 218 -23.39 10.22 15.92
CA GLU A 218 -22.34 11.24 16.09
C GLU A 218 -22.74 12.38 17.05
N THR A 219 -23.96 12.37 17.60
CA THR A 219 -24.45 13.45 18.47
C THR A 219 -25.03 12.98 19.81
N PHE A 220 -25.65 11.81 19.86
CA PHE A 220 -26.37 11.31 21.04
C PHE A 220 -25.44 11.12 22.24
N PHE A 221 -24.42 10.26 22.12
CA PHE A 221 -23.51 9.97 23.23
C PHE A 221 -22.67 11.19 23.60
N GLN A 222 -22.27 11.98 22.61
CA GLN A 222 -21.50 13.21 22.78
C GLN A 222 -22.27 14.22 23.61
N THR A 223 -23.56 14.39 23.31
CA THR A 223 -24.47 15.26 24.06
C THR A 223 -24.68 14.75 25.49
N LEU A 224 -25.00 13.46 25.64
CA LEU A 224 -25.31 12.88 26.95
C LEU A 224 -24.09 12.87 27.88
N VAL A 225 -22.92 12.46 27.39
CA VAL A 225 -21.71 12.43 28.21
C VAL A 225 -21.33 13.84 28.65
N ARG A 226 -21.39 14.83 27.74
CA ARG A 226 -21.09 16.22 28.07
C ARG A 226 -22.09 16.84 29.06
N HIS A 227 -23.34 16.37 29.06
CA HIS A 227 -24.37 16.79 30.01
C HIS A 227 -24.23 16.10 31.39
N LEU A 228 -23.74 14.87 31.45
CA LEU A 228 -23.72 14.03 32.65
C LEU A 228 -22.38 13.97 33.39
N VAL A 229 -21.30 14.35 32.72
CA VAL A 229 -19.92 14.20 33.22
C VAL A 229 -19.23 15.56 33.29
N PRO A 230 -18.51 15.88 34.39
CA PRO A 230 -17.72 17.10 34.49
C PRO A 230 -16.71 17.21 33.34
N ARG A 231 -16.55 18.41 32.79
CA ARG A 231 -15.64 18.66 31.66
C ARG A 231 -14.18 18.25 31.94
N ALA A 232 -13.73 18.32 33.19
CA ALA A 232 -12.38 17.90 33.59
C ALA A 232 -12.14 16.39 33.46
N GLU A 233 -13.20 15.59 33.43
CA GLU A 233 -13.17 14.13 33.28
C GLU A 233 -13.45 13.69 31.84
N ILE A 234 -13.42 14.61 30.86
CA ILE A 234 -13.64 14.33 29.44
C ILE A 234 -12.39 14.76 28.66
N ASP A 235 -11.80 13.81 27.93
CA ASP A 235 -10.82 14.10 26.89
C ASP A 235 -11.56 14.12 25.53
N ALA A 236 -11.57 15.28 24.87
CA ALA A 236 -12.31 15.52 23.65
C ALA A 236 -11.61 14.90 22.41
N ARG A 237 -11.22 13.64 22.50
CA ARG A 237 -10.59 12.84 21.45
C ARG A 237 -11.18 11.44 21.39
N THR A 238 -11.04 10.78 20.24
CA THR A 238 -11.26 9.33 20.12
C THR A 238 -9.95 8.58 20.34
N LEU A 239 -10.04 7.34 20.83
CA LEU A 239 -8.90 6.42 20.89
C LEU A 239 -8.76 5.55 19.63
N THR A 240 -9.66 5.73 18.65
CA THR A 240 -9.64 5.02 17.37
C THR A 240 -9.13 5.93 16.26
N PHE A 241 -7.95 5.62 15.74
CA PHE A 241 -7.36 6.31 14.61
C PHE A 241 -8.20 6.12 13.36
N LEU A 242 -8.59 7.25 12.77
CA LEU A 242 -9.37 7.29 11.55
C LEU A 242 -8.90 8.46 10.69
N MET A 243 -8.94 8.21 9.39
CA MET A 243 -8.54 9.14 8.36
C MET A 243 -9.62 9.23 7.31
N PHE A 244 -9.77 10.40 6.74
CA PHE A 244 -10.66 10.64 5.61
C PHE A 244 -9.82 11.07 4.42
N THR A 245 -10.23 10.64 3.24
CA THR A 245 -9.73 11.17 1.99
C THR A 245 -10.18 12.62 1.82
N ASP A 246 -9.57 13.34 0.88
CA ASP A 246 -9.96 14.71 0.55
C ASP A 246 -11.42 14.83 0.06
N TYR A 247 -12.04 13.71 -0.31
CA TYR A 247 -13.45 13.61 -0.71
C TYR A 247 -14.39 13.30 0.47
N GLY A 248 -13.88 13.27 1.71
CA GLY A 248 -14.67 12.99 2.91
C GLY A 248 -15.02 11.52 3.12
N MET A 249 -14.39 10.60 2.38
CA MET A 249 -14.60 9.16 2.55
C MET A 249 -13.58 8.56 3.52
N PRO A 250 -13.96 7.64 4.43
CA PRO A 250 -12.98 6.98 5.29
C PRO A 250 -11.88 6.27 4.47
N ALA A 251 -10.62 6.47 4.84
CA ALA A 251 -9.48 5.77 4.26
C ALA A 251 -9.45 4.30 4.74
N THR A 252 -8.96 3.42 3.87
CA THR A 252 -8.79 1.99 4.16
C THR A 252 -7.29 1.66 4.22
N PHE A 253 -6.88 0.95 5.28
CA PHE A 253 -5.49 0.53 5.51
C PHE A 253 -5.25 -0.90 5.01
N TYR A 254 -4.05 -1.15 4.48
CA TYR A 254 -3.60 -2.40 3.84
C TYR A 254 -2.27 -2.88 4.44
N ASP A 255 -1.76 -4.05 4.00
CA ASP A 255 -0.57 -4.73 4.54
C ASP A 255 0.68 -3.85 4.69
N ASP A 256 0.85 -2.87 3.82
CA ASP A 256 1.96 -1.91 3.83
C ASP A 256 1.85 -0.80 4.90
N HIS A 257 0.75 -0.72 5.64
CA HIS A 257 0.47 0.36 6.60
C HIS A 257 0.78 0.03 8.06
N HIS A 258 1.34 -1.15 8.36
CA HIS A 258 1.61 -1.58 9.75
C HIS A 258 2.38 -0.52 10.56
N ASP A 259 3.54 -0.09 10.07
CA ASP A 259 4.42 0.81 10.84
C ASP A 259 3.82 2.21 11.02
N LEU A 260 3.07 2.69 10.01
CA LEU A 260 2.28 3.91 10.12
C LEU A 260 1.28 3.81 11.27
N LEU A 261 0.56 2.69 11.37
CA LEU A 261 -0.46 2.50 12.40
C LEU A 261 0.16 2.43 13.81
N LEU A 262 1.28 1.73 13.96
CA LEU A 262 1.96 1.60 15.25
C LEU A 262 2.55 2.91 15.77
N SER A 263 2.88 3.87 14.89
CA SER A 263 3.41 5.18 15.30
C SER A 263 2.35 6.18 15.78
N GLN A 264 1.06 5.85 15.64
CA GLN A 264 -0.03 6.74 16.04
C GLN A 264 -0.32 6.66 17.55
N ASP A 265 -0.68 7.81 18.15
CA ASP A 265 -1.13 7.95 19.54
C ASP A 265 -2.60 7.53 19.74
N PHE A 266 -2.94 6.32 19.30
CA PHE A 266 -4.29 5.75 19.38
C PHE A 266 -4.18 4.26 19.75
N LEU A 267 -5.25 3.69 20.29
CA LEU A 267 -5.29 2.28 20.68
C LEU A 267 -5.76 1.38 19.53
N PHE A 268 -6.69 1.86 18.71
CA PHE A 268 -7.24 1.13 17.56
C PHE A 268 -7.13 1.95 16.29
N ALA A 269 -7.29 1.30 15.14
CA ALA A 269 -7.43 1.98 13.85
C ALA A 269 -8.65 1.48 13.06
N ARG A 270 -9.16 2.37 12.21
CA ARG A 270 -10.29 2.13 11.30
C ARG A 270 -10.09 2.93 9.99
N LYS A 271 -10.28 2.36 8.80
CA LYS A 271 -10.85 1.04 8.47
C LYS A 271 -9.76 0.09 7.96
N ILE A 272 -9.66 -1.11 8.51
CA ILE A 272 -8.76 -2.14 7.95
C ILE A 272 -9.45 -2.85 6.79
N SER A 273 -8.75 -3.04 5.67
CA SER A 273 -9.29 -3.74 4.49
C SER A 273 -9.63 -5.20 4.84
N PRO A 274 -10.72 -5.77 4.30
CA PRO A 274 -11.00 -7.21 4.38
C PRO A 274 -9.85 -8.08 3.86
N GLU A 275 -9.14 -7.60 2.84
CA GLU A 275 -8.07 -8.29 2.10
C GLU A 275 -6.67 -8.09 2.71
N ALA A 276 -6.53 -7.26 3.75
CA ALA A 276 -5.26 -7.02 4.44
C ALA A 276 -4.95 -8.15 5.45
N PHE A 277 -4.65 -9.34 4.93
CA PHE A 277 -4.49 -10.55 5.76
C PHE A 277 -3.27 -10.45 6.68
N GLU A 278 -2.10 -10.07 6.14
CA GLU A 278 -0.85 -9.96 6.91
C GLU A 278 -0.97 -8.87 7.98
N LEU A 279 -1.58 -7.73 7.64
CA LEU A 279 -1.79 -6.66 8.61
C LEU A 279 -2.65 -7.14 9.78
N LYS A 280 -3.76 -7.82 9.50
CA LYS A 280 -4.68 -8.28 10.54
C LYS A 280 -4.01 -9.26 11.48
N GLU A 281 -3.31 -10.26 10.93
CA GLU A 281 -2.58 -11.25 11.71
C GLU A 281 -1.57 -10.56 12.64
N ARG A 282 -0.73 -9.67 12.10
CA ARG A 282 0.26 -8.92 12.89
C ARG A 282 -0.36 -8.04 13.98
N LEU A 283 -1.51 -7.43 13.72
CA LEU A 283 -2.20 -6.58 14.70
C LEU A 283 -2.91 -7.42 15.79
N ASP A 284 -3.45 -8.59 15.42
CA ASP A 284 -4.06 -9.52 16.36
C ASP A 284 -2.98 -10.12 17.29
N ASP A 285 -1.83 -10.51 16.75
CA ASP A 285 -0.65 -10.92 17.53
C ASP A 285 -0.12 -9.79 18.43
N LEU A 286 -0.10 -8.55 17.92
CA LEU A 286 0.33 -7.39 18.69
C LEU A 286 -0.53 -7.19 19.94
N TRP A 287 -1.85 -7.39 19.85
CA TRP A 287 -2.75 -7.25 20.99
C TRP A 287 -2.34 -8.16 22.16
N ALA A 288 -1.98 -9.41 21.85
CA ALA A 288 -1.57 -10.43 22.81
C ALA A 288 -0.08 -10.36 23.22
N SER A 289 0.72 -9.52 22.57
CA SER A 289 2.19 -9.50 22.74
C SER A 289 2.72 -8.98 24.08
N GLY A 290 1.89 -8.26 24.86
CA GLY A 290 2.34 -7.55 26.08
C GLY A 290 3.30 -6.39 25.82
N ARG A 291 3.55 -6.02 24.56
CA ARG A 291 4.49 -4.96 24.19
C ARG A 291 4.03 -3.60 24.73
N THR A 292 4.89 -2.86 25.44
CA THR A 292 4.53 -1.51 25.95
C THR A 292 5.31 -0.37 25.30
N ASP A 293 6.40 -0.67 24.61
CA ASP A 293 7.32 0.28 23.99
C ASP A 293 6.89 0.63 22.56
N PHE A 294 6.06 1.67 22.43
CA PHE A 294 5.64 2.17 21.11
C PHE A 294 6.31 3.52 20.80
N PRO A 295 6.93 3.68 19.62
CA PRO A 295 7.43 4.96 19.16
C PRO A 295 6.24 5.84 18.75
N VAL A 296 5.66 6.57 19.69
CA VAL A 296 4.53 7.47 19.43
C VAL A 296 5.05 8.78 18.84
N ALA A 297 4.93 8.93 17.52
CA ALA A 297 5.25 10.17 16.81
C ALA A 297 4.00 11.05 16.59
N GLY A 298 2.81 10.45 16.54
CA GLY A 298 1.53 11.17 16.40
C GLY A 298 1.38 11.95 15.07
N ASP A 299 2.26 11.70 14.10
CA ASP A 299 2.41 12.48 12.87
C ASP A 299 1.61 11.92 11.68
N GLY A 300 0.93 10.77 11.82
CA GLY A 300 0.35 10.05 10.69
C GLY A 300 -0.69 10.82 9.89
N ARG A 301 -1.49 11.69 10.52
CA ARG A 301 -2.40 12.59 9.79
C ARG A 301 -1.62 13.58 8.91
N ARG A 302 -0.57 14.21 9.45
CA ARG A 302 0.29 15.15 8.72
C ARG A 302 1.08 14.44 7.62
N LEU A 303 1.62 13.26 7.93
CA LEU A 303 2.32 12.40 6.98
C LEU A 303 1.39 12.02 5.83
N PHE A 304 0.18 11.53 6.10
CA PHE A 304 -0.77 11.20 5.04
C PHE A 304 -1.15 12.41 4.19
N THR A 305 -1.51 13.54 4.80
CA THR A 305 -1.81 14.77 4.03
C THR A 305 -0.63 15.16 3.15
N PHE A 306 0.60 15.10 3.67
CA PHE A 306 1.81 15.35 2.89
C PHE A 306 1.96 14.33 1.75
N LEU A 307 1.81 13.04 2.03
CA LEU A 307 1.95 11.94 1.07
C LEU A 307 0.91 12.01 -0.05
N THR A 308 -0.37 12.20 0.31
CA THR A 308 -1.47 12.38 -0.64
C THR A 308 -1.22 13.61 -1.52
N HIS A 309 -0.78 14.72 -0.93
CA HIS A 309 -0.46 15.93 -1.68
C HIS A 309 0.72 15.72 -2.64
N ARG A 310 1.80 15.07 -2.19
CA ARG A 310 2.96 14.74 -3.05
C ARG A 310 2.59 13.80 -4.18
N GLY A 311 1.77 12.78 -3.91
CA GLY A 311 1.22 11.88 -4.93
C GLY A 311 0.40 12.60 -6.00
N ARG A 312 -0.36 13.65 -5.63
CA ARG A 312 -1.10 14.52 -6.57
C ARG A 312 -0.17 15.36 -7.45
N THR A 313 0.98 15.78 -6.94
CA THR A 313 2.01 16.49 -7.73
C THR A 313 2.87 15.55 -8.60
N GLY A 314 2.49 14.28 -8.75
CA GLY A 314 3.22 13.29 -9.53
C GLY A 314 4.51 12.79 -8.87
N ARG A 315 4.85 13.29 -7.67
CA ARG A 315 6.02 12.83 -6.90
C ARG A 315 5.60 11.62 -6.06
N ARG A 316 6.00 10.43 -6.51
CA ARG A 316 5.67 9.16 -5.85
C ARG A 316 6.62 8.90 -4.69
N PHE A 317 6.08 8.34 -3.60
CA PHE A 317 6.79 8.17 -2.33
C PHE A 317 7.54 6.84 -2.21
N ALA A 318 7.06 5.80 -2.87
CA ALA A 318 7.71 4.50 -2.89
C ALA A 318 7.62 3.93 -4.31
N PRO A 319 8.63 3.15 -4.73
CA PRO A 319 8.49 2.34 -5.92
C PRO A 319 7.30 1.39 -5.73
N ARG A 320 6.55 1.11 -6.79
CA ARG A 320 5.49 0.08 -6.81
C ARG A 320 6.04 -1.24 -6.25
N PHE A 321 5.17 -2.13 -5.73
CA PHE A 321 5.65 -3.41 -5.19
C PHE A 321 6.43 -4.23 -6.23
N TRP A 322 6.11 -4.11 -7.53
CA TRP A 322 6.88 -4.70 -8.63
C TRP A 322 8.15 -3.90 -8.99
N GLU A 323 8.26 -2.64 -8.58
CA GLU A 323 9.49 -1.84 -8.70
C GLU A 323 10.48 -2.15 -7.55
N ARG A 324 10.01 -2.60 -6.37
CA ARG A 324 10.89 -3.22 -5.34
C ARG A 324 11.58 -4.48 -5.86
N GLU A 325 10.98 -5.16 -6.83
CA GLU A 325 11.50 -6.35 -7.49
C GLU A 325 12.21 -6.08 -8.82
N ALA A 326 12.22 -4.82 -9.28
CA ALA A 326 12.76 -4.42 -10.59
C ALA A 326 14.22 -3.94 -10.55
N THR A 327 14.88 -3.97 -9.40
CA THR A 327 16.32 -3.66 -9.35
C THR A 327 17.16 -4.93 -9.34
N LEU A 328 18.30 -4.94 -10.02
CA LEU A 328 19.26 -6.04 -9.95
C LEU A 328 19.84 -6.18 -8.54
N GLY A 329 20.00 -5.07 -7.82
CA GLY A 329 20.50 -5.02 -6.44
C GLY A 329 21.94 -4.52 -6.37
N ARG A 330 22.37 -4.01 -5.21
CA ARG A 330 23.72 -3.41 -5.04
C ARG A 330 24.87 -4.42 -5.08
N ASP A 331 24.57 -5.69 -4.85
CA ASP A 331 25.59 -6.74 -4.72
C ASP A 331 25.92 -7.41 -6.06
N ARG A 332 25.40 -6.88 -7.19
CA ARG A 332 25.56 -7.47 -8.52
C ARG A 332 26.29 -6.56 -9.48
N GLU A 333 27.06 -7.17 -10.37
CA GLU A 333 27.81 -6.50 -11.43
C GLU A 333 27.38 -7.02 -12.81
N LEU A 334 26.91 -6.11 -13.67
CA LEU A 334 26.59 -6.38 -15.07
C LEU A 334 27.63 -5.74 -15.99
N ILE A 335 28.28 -6.54 -16.81
CA ILE A 335 29.21 -6.07 -17.84
C ILE A 335 28.53 -6.16 -19.21
N VAL A 336 28.40 -5.03 -19.90
CA VAL A 336 27.76 -4.97 -21.22
C VAL A 336 28.81 -4.83 -22.30
N LEU A 337 28.94 -5.85 -23.15
CA LEU A 337 29.81 -5.87 -24.32
C LEU A 337 29.06 -5.26 -25.50
N VAL A 338 29.40 -4.04 -25.87
CA VAL A 338 28.70 -3.31 -26.94
C VAL A 338 29.51 -3.38 -28.23
N CYS A 339 28.95 -4.00 -29.27
CA CYS A 339 29.61 -4.13 -30.56
C CYS A 339 28.60 -4.31 -31.70
N LYS A 340 28.81 -3.61 -32.82
CA LYS A 340 27.98 -3.75 -34.02
C LYS A 340 28.31 -5.01 -34.83
N LYS A 341 29.57 -5.48 -34.80
CA LYS A 341 29.98 -6.76 -35.41
C LYS A 341 29.71 -7.91 -34.43
N TYR A 342 28.56 -8.57 -34.59
CA TYR A 342 28.08 -9.55 -33.60
C TYR A 342 29.06 -10.72 -33.38
N HIS A 343 29.76 -11.14 -34.43
CA HIS A 343 30.75 -12.21 -34.32
C HIS A 343 31.94 -11.82 -33.42
N VAL A 344 32.37 -10.55 -33.42
CA VAL A 344 33.49 -10.07 -32.59
C VAL A 344 33.14 -10.19 -31.11
N ALA A 345 32.00 -9.63 -30.70
CA ALA A 345 31.57 -9.73 -29.31
C ALA A 345 31.24 -11.18 -28.90
N LYS A 346 30.68 -12.00 -29.81
CA LYS A 346 30.45 -13.43 -29.55
C LYS A 346 31.75 -14.21 -29.35
N ARG A 347 32.81 -13.90 -30.11
CA ARG A 347 34.14 -14.51 -29.93
C ARG A 347 34.75 -14.10 -28.59
N LEU A 348 34.68 -12.82 -28.22
CA LEU A 348 35.11 -12.37 -26.89
C LEU A 348 34.28 -13.01 -25.78
N ALA A 349 32.96 -13.07 -25.93
CA ALA A 349 32.06 -13.74 -24.99
C ALA A 349 32.38 -15.23 -24.83
N GLN A 350 32.77 -15.91 -25.93
CA GLN A 350 33.23 -17.29 -25.89
C GLN A 350 34.56 -17.42 -25.15
N ALA A 351 35.54 -16.56 -25.43
CA ALA A 351 36.81 -16.55 -24.73
C ALA A 351 36.64 -16.30 -23.21
N LEU A 352 35.72 -15.41 -22.81
CA LEU A 352 35.39 -15.19 -21.40
C LEU A 352 34.83 -16.45 -20.74
N ARG A 353 34.03 -17.25 -21.46
CA ARG A 353 33.51 -18.54 -20.98
C ARG A 353 34.59 -19.62 -20.94
N ASP A 354 35.40 -19.74 -21.98
CA ASP A 354 36.45 -20.76 -22.11
C ASP A 354 37.55 -20.60 -21.05
N HIS A 355 37.81 -19.36 -20.61
CA HIS A 355 38.77 -19.03 -19.56
C HIS A 355 38.13 -18.85 -18.17
N ASP A 356 36.85 -19.22 -18.00
CA ASP A 356 36.10 -19.14 -16.73
C ASP A 356 36.18 -17.77 -16.04
N VAL A 357 36.18 -16.68 -16.83
CA VAL A 357 36.31 -15.32 -16.30
C VAL A 357 34.99 -14.89 -15.64
N LEU A 358 33.90 -15.02 -16.39
CA LEU A 358 32.54 -14.81 -15.90
C LEU A 358 31.52 -15.46 -16.85
N PRO A 359 30.31 -15.77 -16.36
CA PRO A 359 29.20 -16.16 -17.21
C PRO A 359 28.90 -15.05 -18.22
N THR A 360 28.82 -15.41 -19.51
CA THR A 360 28.53 -14.46 -20.58
C THR A 360 27.40 -14.98 -21.44
N LEU A 361 26.38 -14.14 -21.67
CA LEU A 361 25.33 -14.37 -22.65
C LEU A 361 25.62 -13.52 -23.88
N ASN A 362 25.22 -14.00 -25.06
CA ASN A 362 25.41 -13.25 -26.29
C ASN A 362 24.35 -12.12 -26.38
N TYR A 363 23.89 -11.79 -27.60
CA TYR A 363 22.97 -10.68 -27.87
C TYR A 363 21.55 -10.97 -27.39
N LEU A 364 21.36 -11.08 -26.08
CA LEU A 364 20.13 -11.61 -25.50
C LEU A 364 18.90 -10.72 -25.78
N PHE A 365 19.12 -9.42 -26.00
CA PHE A 365 18.09 -8.44 -26.33
C PHE A 365 17.97 -8.19 -27.84
N ASP A 366 18.84 -8.77 -28.67
CA ASP A 366 18.92 -8.50 -30.10
C ASP A 366 18.67 -9.78 -30.94
N GLU A 367 19.00 -10.96 -30.41
CA GLU A 367 18.82 -12.27 -31.07
C GLU A 367 17.88 -13.19 -30.28
N GLU A 368 16.73 -13.53 -30.88
CA GLU A 368 15.73 -14.42 -30.28
C GLU A 368 16.28 -15.85 -30.04
N ASP A 369 17.22 -16.32 -30.87
CA ASP A 369 17.82 -17.66 -30.72
C ASP A 369 18.97 -17.73 -29.70
N THR A 370 19.23 -16.65 -28.94
CA THR A 370 20.26 -16.65 -27.89
C THR A 370 19.98 -17.77 -26.88
N PRO A 371 20.92 -18.73 -26.68
CA PRO A 371 20.75 -19.81 -25.73
C PRO A 371 20.53 -19.27 -24.32
N MET A 372 19.43 -19.65 -23.70
CA MET A 372 19.08 -19.27 -22.34
C MET A 372 18.45 -20.44 -21.61
N PRO A 373 18.57 -20.46 -20.28
CA PRO A 373 17.82 -21.43 -19.49
C PRO A 373 16.31 -21.15 -19.55
N ASP A 374 15.50 -22.13 -19.16
CA ASP A 374 14.05 -21.94 -18.97
C ASP A 374 13.78 -20.99 -17.80
N LEU A 375 13.19 -19.83 -18.11
CA LEU A 375 12.85 -18.77 -17.18
C LEU A 375 11.34 -18.54 -17.12
N GLY A 376 10.53 -19.57 -17.41
CA GLY A 376 9.07 -19.48 -17.31
C GLY A 376 8.43 -18.70 -18.46
N GLY A 377 9.06 -18.69 -19.64
CA GLY A 377 8.52 -18.13 -20.87
C GLY A 377 8.75 -16.62 -21.06
N ILE A 378 9.49 -15.96 -20.17
CA ILE A 378 9.92 -14.55 -20.31
C ILE A 378 11.06 -14.40 -21.33
N GLU A 379 11.88 -15.44 -21.44
CA GLU A 379 13.00 -15.61 -22.35
C GLU A 379 12.55 -15.92 -23.79
N SER A 380 11.28 -16.32 -23.98
CA SER A 380 10.80 -16.86 -25.26
C SER A 380 10.80 -15.88 -26.43
N THR A 381 10.59 -14.57 -26.21
CA THR A 381 10.55 -13.60 -27.32
C THR A 381 11.25 -12.28 -27.02
N LEU A 382 11.82 -11.64 -28.05
CA LEU A 382 12.49 -10.34 -27.90
C LEU A 382 11.58 -9.28 -27.27
N THR A 383 10.30 -9.25 -27.65
CA THR A 383 9.32 -8.32 -27.08
C THR A 383 9.16 -8.52 -25.56
N LYS A 384 9.10 -9.78 -25.10
CA LYS A 384 9.00 -10.09 -23.67
C LYS A 384 10.29 -9.76 -22.94
N ARG A 385 11.45 -10.09 -23.53
CA ARG A 385 12.78 -9.77 -22.98
C ARG A 385 12.93 -8.27 -22.78
N HIS A 386 12.64 -7.46 -23.80
CA HIS A 386 12.68 -6.00 -23.69
C HIS A 386 11.69 -5.48 -22.65
N ARG A 387 10.43 -5.97 -22.66
CA ARG A 387 9.39 -5.55 -21.71
C ARG A 387 9.75 -5.86 -20.25
N HIS A 388 10.42 -6.98 -20.01
CA HIS A 388 10.70 -7.50 -18.67
C HIS A 388 12.20 -7.63 -18.36
N ARG A 389 13.04 -6.84 -19.05
CA ARG A 389 14.51 -6.85 -19.02
C ARG A 389 15.16 -7.01 -17.64
N ARG A 390 14.71 -6.25 -16.64
CA ARG A 390 15.24 -6.30 -15.26
C ARG A 390 14.86 -7.60 -14.54
N ALA A 391 13.64 -8.08 -14.74
CA ALA A 391 13.20 -9.37 -14.19
C ALA A 391 13.95 -10.53 -14.85
N LEU A 392 14.09 -10.50 -16.17
CA LEU A 392 14.87 -11.47 -16.96
C LEU A 392 16.31 -11.59 -16.40
N LEU A 393 17.02 -10.47 -16.30
CA LEU A 393 18.39 -10.44 -15.75
C LEU A 393 18.44 -10.95 -14.30
N ARG A 394 17.50 -10.57 -13.44
CA ARG A 394 17.43 -11.07 -12.05
C ARG A 394 17.26 -12.59 -11.99
N MET A 395 16.42 -13.16 -12.85
CA MET A 395 16.22 -14.60 -12.92
C MET A 395 17.46 -15.32 -13.47
N LEU A 396 18.13 -14.72 -14.46
CA LEU A 396 19.43 -15.20 -14.96
C LEU A 396 20.47 -15.24 -13.85
N TYR A 397 20.65 -14.15 -13.09
CA TYR A 397 21.55 -14.13 -11.93
C TYR A 397 21.22 -15.25 -10.93
N ARG A 398 19.93 -15.44 -10.62
CA ARG A 398 19.48 -16.49 -9.69
C ARG A 398 19.80 -17.90 -10.20
N GLN A 399 19.59 -18.15 -11.49
CA GLN A 399 19.79 -19.48 -12.06
C GLN A 399 21.25 -19.81 -12.32
N ILE A 400 22.04 -18.82 -12.72
CA ILE A 400 23.48 -18.95 -12.91
C ILE A 400 24.19 -19.09 -11.55
N GLY A 401 23.64 -18.48 -10.49
CA GLY A 401 24.19 -18.58 -9.13
C GLY A 401 25.50 -17.80 -8.94
N LYS A 402 25.71 -16.76 -9.75
CA LYS A 402 26.85 -15.84 -9.68
C LYS A 402 26.33 -14.42 -9.57
N ASP A 403 27.11 -13.52 -8.97
CA ASP A 403 26.74 -12.10 -8.83
C ASP A 403 27.33 -11.20 -9.93
N ARG A 404 28.15 -11.79 -10.82
CA ARG A 404 28.75 -11.12 -11.99
C ARG A 404 28.26 -11.80 -13.26
N LEU A 405 27.84 -11.01 -14.25
CA LEU A 405 27.33 -11.49 -15.54
C LEU A 405 27.76 -10.55 -16.67
N ALA A 406 28.14 -11.09 -17.82
CA ALA A 406 28.30 -10.32 -19.04
C ALA A 406 27.20 -10.61 -20.06
N ILE A 407 26.82 -9.58 -20.83
CA ILE A 407 25.86 -9.69 -21.95
C ILE A 407 26.40 -8.95 -23.17
N CYS A 408 26.10 -9.41 -24.38
CA CYS A 408 26.35 -8.61 -25.59
C CYS A 408 25.13 -7.72 -25.90
N LEU A 409 25.38 -6.55 -26.49
CA LEU A 409 24.34 -5.60 -26.87
C LEU A 409 24.72 -4.88 -28.18
N ASP A 410 23.74 -4.68 -29.07
CA ASP A 410 23.92 -3.82 -30.24
C ASP A 410 23.95 -2.34 -29.83
N PRO A 411 24.87 -1.52 -30.38
CA PRO A 411 24.88 -0.07 -30.16
C PRO A 411 23.54 0.64 -30.38
N VAL A 412 22.67 0.13 -31.26
CA VAL A 412 21.33 0.69 -31.50
C VAL A 412 20.45 0.69 -30.24
N ASN A 413 20.71 -0.23 -29.30
CA ASN A 413 19.98 -0.37 -28.04
C ASN A 413 20.55 0.51 -26.92
N PHE A 414 21.00 1.73 -27.25
CA PHE A 414 21.54 2.68 -26.28
C PHE A 414 20.55 3.03 -25.17
N ASP A 415 19.25 3.17 -25.48
CA ASP A 415 18.20 3.42 -24.48
C ASP A 415 18.12 2.30 -23.42
N LEU A 416 18.36 1.05 -23.85
CA LEU A 416 18.38 -0.10 -22.96
C LEU A 416 19.63 -0.07 -22.06
N LEU A 417 20.77 0.30 -22.62
CA LEU A 417 22.00 0.52 -21.85
C LEU A 417 21.79 1.60 -20.78
N GLN A 418 21.18 2.73 -21.14
CA GLN A 418 20.84 3.80 -20.21
C GLN A 418 19.89 3.32 -19.10
N ASP A 419 18.90 2.47 -19.42
CA ASP A 419 18.03 1.87 -18.39
C ASP A 419 18.82 1.03 -17.38
N PHE A 420 19.84 0.28 -17.81
CA PHE A 420 20.69 -0.48 -16.89
C PHE A 420 21.49 0.41 -15.95
N TYR A 421 22.03 1.53 -16.44
CA TYR A 421 22.72 2.52 -15.59
C TYR A 421 21.78 3.24 -14.61
N GLY A 422 20.47 3.18 -14.83
CA GLY A 422 19.46 3.60 -13.85
C GLY A 422 19.21 2.60 -12.72
N ASP A 423 19.88 1.44 -12.70
CA ASP A 423 19.80 0.46 -11.62
C ASP A 423 20.72 0.80 -10.42
N ARG A 424 20.66 -0.02 -9.37
CA ARG A 424 21.56 0.05 -8.21
C ARG A 424 22.75 -0.91 -8.30
N ALA A 425 22.76 -1.82 -9.28
CA ALA A 425 23.89 -2.68 -9.60
C ALA A 425 25.08 -1.88 -10.15
N GLU A 426 26.27 -2.45 -10.04
CA GLU A 426 27.45 -1.93 -10.72
C GLU A 426 27.35 -2.30 -12.22
N ILE A 427 27.35 -1.29 -13.08
CA ILE A 427 27.31 -1.49 -14.53
C ILE A 427 28.65 -1.03 -15.11
N ARG A 428 29.27 -1.88 -15.91
CA ARG A 428 30.44 -1.54 -16.72
C ARG A 428 30.14 -1.80 -18.18
N THR A 429 30.60 -0.93 -19.05
CA THR A 429 30.41 -1.10 -20.50
C THR A 429 31.76 -1.26 -21.17
N LEU A 430 31.91 -2.30 -21.99
CA LEU A 430 33.03 -2.43 -22.91
C LEU A 430 32.53 -2.14 -24.32
N LEU A 431 32.90 -0.98 -24.86
CA LEU A 431 32.68 -0.65 -26.25
C LEU A 431 33.80 -1.25 -27.11
N ILE A 432 33.43 -2.03 -28.13
CA ILE A 432 34.34 -2.68 -29.06
C ILE A 432 34.28 -1.93 -30.40
N ASP A 433 35.28 -1.08 -30.64
CA ASP A 433 35.40 -0.30 -31.87
C ASP A 433 35.98 -1.17 -32.99
N CYS A 434 35.15 -1.50 -33.98
CA CYS A 434 35.53 -2.22 -35.19
C CYS A 434 35.63 -1.28 -36.40
N HIS A 435 36.45 -1.65 -37.37
CA HIS A 435 36.42 -1.08 -38.70
C HIS A 435 35.29 -1.73 -39.52
N PHE A 436 34.58 -0.93 -40.31
CA PHE A 436 33.53 -1.41 -41.21
C PHE A 436 33.95 -1.14 -42.65
N ASP A 437 34.20 -2.21 -43.41
CA ASP A 437 34.46 -2.13 -44.84
C ASP A 437 33.14 -2.06 -45.63
N GLU A 438 33.27 -1.84 -46.94
CA GLU A 438 32.13 -1.69 -47.84
C GLU A 438 31.30 -2.99 -47.91
N ASP A 439 31.97 -4.15 -47.94
CA ASP A 439 31.33 -5.47 -47.99
C ASP A 439 30.47 -5.74 -46.75
N TYR A 440 30.96 -5.38 -45.56
CA TYR A 440 30.19 -5.49 -44.32
C TYR A 440 28.96 -4.58 -44.32
N LEU A 441 29.12 -3.32 -44.76
CA LEU A 441 28.03 -2.35 -44.81
C LEU A 441 26.94 -2.76 -45.79
N GLU A 442 27.32 -3.29 -46.96
CA GLU A 442 26.37 -3.86 -47.92
C GLU A 442 25.66 -5.08 -47.36
N GLY A 443 26.41 -6.03 -46.78
CA GLY A 443 25.83 -7.21 -46.15
C GLY A 443 24.83 -6.85 -45.05
N HIS A 444 25.12 -5.83 -44.25
CA HIS A 444 24.19 -5.32 -43.24
C HIS A 444 22.95 -4.67 -43.85
N ALA A 445 23.11 -3.80 -44.86
CA ALA A 445 21.99 -3.19 -45.55
C ALA A 445 21.07 -4.23 -46.19
N ALA A 446 21.63 -5.33 -46.70
CA ALA A 446 20.86 -6.43 -47.29
C ALA A 446 20.05 -7.18 -46.22
N ARG A 447 20.67 -7.52 -45.08
CA ARG A 447 20.00 -8.21 -43.96
C ARG A 447 18.86 -7.39 -43.37
N ASN A 448 18.99 -6.06 -43.35
CA ASN A 448 17.95 -5.14 -42.87
C ASN A 448 16.93 -4.74 -43.96
N GLY A 449 17.00 -5.35 -45.15
CA GLY A 449 16.04 -5.13 -46.23
C GLY A 449 16.14 -3.74 -46.89
N LEU A 450 17.22 -3.00 -46.66
CA LEU A 450 17.48 -1.69 -47.27
C LEU A 450 17.97 -1.83 -48.72
N ILE A 451 18.62 -2.95 -49.04
CA ILE A 451 19.01 -3.34 -50.40
C ILE A 451 18.52 -4.77 -50.69
N GLY A 452 18.16 -5.06 -51.93
CA GLY A 452 17.79 -6.41 -52.37
C GLY A 452 18.50 -6.76 -53.68
N ASP A 453 18.34 -8.01 -54.14
CA ASP A 453 19.10 -8.57 -55.28
C ASP A 453 19.01 -7.79 -56.60
N LYS A 454 18.01 -6.90 -56.74
CA LYS A 454 17.76 -6.07 -57.93
C LYS A 454 18.05 -4.58 -57.72
N THR A 455 18.58 -4.17 -56.56
CA THR A 455 18.90 -2.76 -56.28
C THR A 455 20.08 -2.30 -57.16
N PRO A 456 19.95 -1.22 -57.96
CA PRO A 456 21.05 -0.72 -58.79
C PRO A 456 22.26 -0.28 -57.95
N ARG A 457 23.49 -0.55 -58.42
CA ARG A 457 24.73 -0.18 -57.70
C ARG A 457 24.80 1.31 -57.37
N THR A 458 24.34 2.17 -58.28
CA THR A 458 24.26 3.62 -58.07
C THR A 458 23.38 4.05 -56.90
N THR A 459 22.39 3.23 -56.51
CA THR A 459 21.56 3.45 -55.32
C THR A 459 22.26 2.94 -54.06
N ILE A 460 22.97 1.81 -54.15
CA ILE A 460 23.77 1.25 -53.07
C ILE A 460 24.87 2.26 -52.67
N ASP A 461 25.65 2.75 -53.62
CA ASP A 461 26.75 3.70 -53.38
C ASP A 461 26.26 5.03 -52.73
N ARG A 462 24.99 5.41 -52.94
CA ARG A 462 24.37 6.58 -52.29
C ARG A 462 23.88 6.31 -50.87
N LEU A 463 23.50 5.07 -50.58
CA LEU A 463 22.97 4.64 -49.29
C LEU A 463 24.10 4.35 -48.29
N LEU A 464 25.19 3.69 -48.73
CA LEU A 464 26.27 3.23 -47.85
C LEU A 464 26.89 4.32 -46.97
N PRO A 465 27.14 5.57 -47.44
CA PRO A 465 27.61 6.63 -46.57
C PRO A 465 26.65 6.96 -45.42
N THR A 466 25.34 6.82 -45.64
CA THR A 466 24.32 7.06 -44.61
C THR A 466 24.33 5.93 -43.58
N VAL A 467 24.43 4.68 -44.01
CA VAL A 467 24.55 3.51 -43.11
C VAL A 467 25.84 3.57 -42.29
N ALA A 468 26.96 3.94 -42.91
CA ALA A 468 28.22 4.14 -42.22
C ALA A 468 28.13 5.26 -41.16
N GLN A 469 27.50 6.38 -41.50
CA GLN A 469 27.29 7.47 -40.56
C GLN A 469 26.36 7.07 -39.41
N ASP A 470 25.37 6.23 -39.65
CA ASP A 470 24.45 5.71 -38.64
C ASP A 470 25.20 4.88 -37.58
N PHE A 471 26.05 3.94 -38.00
CA PHE A 471 26.88 3.13 -37.08
C PHE A 471 27.83 3.99 -36.24
N VAL A 472 28.44 4.99 -36.88
CA VAL A 472 29.30 5.95 -36.19
C VAL A 472 28.49 6.73 -35.16
N SER A 473 27.27 7.14 -35.50
CA SER A 473 26.39 7.90 -34.60
C SER A 473 25.93 7.06 -33.40
N GLU A 474 25.56 5.79 -33.61
CA GLU A 474 25.20 4.86 -32.52
C GLU A 474 26.38 4.66 -31.54
N SER A 475 27.59 4.47 -32.07
CA SER A 475 28.78 4.29 -31.23
C SER A 475 29.19 5.59 -30.54
N LEU A 476 29.07 6.74 -31.23
CA LEU A 476 29.33 8.07 -30.65
C LEU A 476 28.37 8.41 -29.52
N ALA A 477 27.09 8.06 -29.63
CA ALA A 477 26.10 8.28 -28.58
C ALA A 477 26.53 7.64 -27.25
N ILE A 478 27.16 6.46 -27.30
CA ILE A 478 27.70 5.78 -26.13
C ILE A 478 28.99 6.46 -25.63
N ARG A 479 29.89 6.84 -26.54
CA ARG A 479 31.18 7.49 -26.20
C ARG A 479 31.01 8.87 -25.57
N GLU A 480 30.05 9.64 -26.07
CA GLU A 480 29.72 10.99 -25.60
C GLU A 480 28.73 10.98 -24.44
N SER A 481 28.31 9.80 -23.99
CA SER A 481 27.44 9.68 -22.83
C SER A 481 28.21 9.95 -21.53
N ASP A 482 27.56 10.59 -20.57
CA ASP A 482 28.08 10.78 -19.21
C ASP A 482 27.97 9.48 -18.36
N LEU A 483 27.89 8.31 -19.00
CA LEU A 483 27.78 7.04 -18.30
C LEU A 483 29.12 6.69 -17.63
N PRO A 484 29.13 6.39 -16.31
CA PRO A 484 30.35 6.00 -15.63
C PRO A 484 30.81 4.61 -16.08
N GLY A 485 32.11 4.29 -15.99
CA GLY A 485 32.58 2.92 -16.21
C GLY A 485 32.47 2.43 -17.66
N VAL A 486 32.54 3.34 -18.64
CA VAL A 486 32.66 3.00 -20.06
C VAL A 486 34.13 2.84 -20.43
N TYR A 487 34.47 1.66 -20.93
CA TYR A 487 35.80 1.24 -21.36
C TYR A 487 35.77 0.92 -22.85
N ARG A 488 36.95 0.94 -23.49
CA ARG A 488 37.03 0.83 -24.95
C ARG A 488 38.22 0.02 -25.41
N ILE A 489 37.96 -0.98 -26.24
CA ILE A 489 38.98 -1.62 -27.07
C ILE A 489 38.74 -1.24 -28.52
N ALA A 490 39.80 -1.23 -29.32
CA ALA A 490 39.70 -0.94 -30.74
C ALA A 490 40.49 -1.98 -31.54
N GLU A 491 39.99 -2.32 -32.71
CA GLU A 491 40.68 -3.17 -33.69
C GLU A 491 42.06 -2.62 -34.07
N THR A 492 42.19 -1.29 -34.13
CA THR A 492 43.45 -0.60 -34.47
C THR A 492 44.43 -0.47 -33.29
N ALA A 493 44.03 -0.82 -32.07
CA ALA A 493 44.88 -0.74 -30.90
C ALA A 493 45.75 -1.99 -30.76
N THR A 494 46.93 -1.85 -30.14
CA THR A 494 47.81 -3.00 -29.90
C THR A 494 47.18 -4.00 -28.92
N PRO A 495 47.49 -5.30 -29.02
CA PRO A 495 47.00 -6.31 -28.08
C PRO A 495 47.29 -5.95 -26.62
N GLU A 496 48.43 -5.32 -26.31
CA GLU A 496 48.78 -4.87 -24.96
C GLU A 496 47.87 -3.74 -24.47
N THR A 497 47.50 -2.82 -25.36
CA THR A 497 46.57 -1.72 -25.05
C THR A 497 45.18 -2.28 -24.76
N ASN A 498 44.69 -3.17 -25.63
CA ASN A 498 43.41 -3.83 -25.41
C ASN A 498 43.43 -4.70 -24.14
N ALA A 499 44.52 -5.42 -23.87
CA ALA A 499 44.68 -6.22 -22.65
C ALA A 499 44.61 -5.36 -21.37
N ALA A 500 45.21 -4.17 -21.36
CA ALA A 500 45.12 -3.27 -20.21
C ALA A 500 43.66 -2.85 -19.91
N VAL A 501 42.87 -2.62 -20.96
CA VAL A 501 41.45 -2.28 -20.84
C VAL A 501 40.62 -3.48 -20.37
N LEU A 502 40.82 -4.66 -20.98
CA LEU A 502 40.13 -5.89 -20.58
C LEU A 502 40.43 -6.24 -19.12
N LYS A 503 41.68 -6.04 -18.68
CA LYS A 503 42.08 -6.19 -17.28
C LYS A 503 41.21 -5.33 -16.35
N ALA A 504 41.03 -4.05 -16.69
CA ALA A 504 40.27 -3.11 -15.88
C ALA A 504 38.76 -3.40 -15.89
N VAL A 505 38.19 -3.74 -17.05
CA VAL A 505 36.76 -4.06 -17.20
C VAL A 505 36.38 -5.28 -16.38
N PHE A 506 37.11 -6.38 -16.58
CA PHE A 506 36.74 -7.69 -16.02
C PHE A 506 37.34 -7.94 -14.64
N ASP A 507 38.22 -7.05 -14.16
CA ASP A 507 38.96 -7.20 -12.90
C ASP A 507 39.70 -8.56 -12.83
N ILE A 508 40.56 -8.78 -13.82
CA ILE A 508 41.34 -10.02 -14.00
C ILE A 508 42.84 -9.76 -13.92
N ASP A 509 43.64 -10.84 -13.86
CA ASP A 509 45.08 -10.73 -13.92
C ASP A 509 45.59 -10.36 -15.33
N ALA A 510 46.84 -9.92 -15.41
CA ALA A 510 47.43 -9.42 -16.66
C ALA A 510 47.72 -10.53 -17.69
N GLU A 511 47.82 -11.79 -17.27
CA GLU A 511 48.04 -12.94 -18.16
C GLU A 511 46.73 -13.30 -18.86
N THR A 512 45.65 -13.48 -18.09
CA THR A 512 44.31 -13.74 -18.62
C THR A 512 43.86 -12.61 -19.55
N ALA A 513 44.12 -11.35 -19.19
CA ALA A 513 43.79 -10.22 -20.05
C ALA A 513 44.54 -10.22 -21.39
N ARG A 514 45.80 -10.67 -21.40
CA ARG A 514 46.60 -10.83 -22.63
C ARG A 514 46.05 -11.97 -23.50
N ILE A 515 45.62 -13.07 -22.89
CA ILE A 515 45.00 -14.19 -23.60
C ILE A 515 43.69 -13.72 -24.28
N LEU A 516 42.83 -12.98 -23.55
CA LEU A 516 41.59 -12.45 -24.12
C LEU A 516 41.84 -11.44 -25.25
N ALA A 517 42.80 -10.52 -25.09
CA ALA A 517 43.18 -9.58 -26.15
C ALA A 517 43.77 -10.28 -27.38
N GLY A 518 44.44 -11.42 -27.17
CA GLY A 518 45.00 -12.28 -28.21
C GLY A 518 44.05 -13.36 -28.72
N THR A 519 42.73 -13.24 -28.48
CA THR A 519 41.74 -14.20 -29.00
C THR A 519 41.94 -14.35 -30.51
N PRO A 520 42.13 -15.58 -31.03
CA PRO A 520 42.38 -15.79 -32.45
C PRO A 520 41.27 -15.19 -33.32
N TYR A 521 41.68 -14.39 -34.31
CA TYR A 521 40.76 -13.76 -35.27
C TYR A 521 39.66 -12.93 -34.58
N LEU A 522 39.99 -12.24 -33.48
CA LEU A 522 38.98 -11.51 -32.71
C LEU A 522 38.18 -10.52 -33.57
N PHE A 523 38.86 -9.78 -34.45
CA PHE A 523 38.27 -8.70 -35.27
C PHE A 523 37.97 -9.09 -36.72
N ASP A 524 38.33 -10.29 -37.17
CA ASP A 524 38.15 -10.76 -38.55
C ASP A 524 36.66 -11.00 -38.89
N ASP A 525 36.23 -10.71 -40.12
CA ASP A 525 34.83 -10.88 -40.54
C ASP A 525 34.36 -12.33 -40.74
#